data_AF-A0A3D1UZI3-F1
#
_entry.id   AF-A0A3D1UZI3-F1
#
_cell.length_a   1.000
_cell.length_b   1.000
_cell.length_c   1.000
_cell.angle_alpha   90.00
_cell.angle_beta   90.00
_cell.angle_gamma   90.00
#
_symmetry.space_group_name_H-M   'P 1'
#
loop_
_entity.id
_entity.type
_entity.pdbx_description
1 polymer ?
#
loop_
_entity_poly.entity_id
_entity_poly.type
_entity_poly.pdbx_seq_one_letter_code
_entity_poly.pdbx_strand_id
1 'polypeptide(L)'
;MKLAYPEIESVINFNKGTFPSLVIENPCLFYRFINELHCQSCGEDGSVVLSIDEKPIPVSGNLDLISDFFPFEINRKTLLNKILSKMEKTGNVSGVLRT
;
A
#
# COMPACT_ATOMS: atom_id res chain seq x y z
N MET A 1 2.14 5.49 17.04
CA MET A 1 3.00 4.35 16.65
C MET A 1 4.31 4.91 16.15
N LYS A 2 5.42 4.19 16.36
CA LYS A 2 6.75 4.59 15.89
C LYS A 2 7.40 3.45 15.12
N LEU A 3 8.18 3.80 14.10
CA LEU A 3 9.03 2.87 13.36
C LEU A 3 10.48 3.37 13.41
N ALA A 4 11.38 2.49 13.83
CA ALA A 4 12.81 2.72 13.84
C ALA A 4 13.52 1.70 12.96
N TYR A 5 14.59 2.13 12.30
CA TYR A 5 15.46 1.29 11.48
C TYR A 5 16.92 1.70 11.73
N PRO A 6 17.87 0.76 11.94
CA PRO A 6 19.22 1.11 12.40
C PRO A 6 19.97 2.08 11.49
N GLU A 7 19.72 2.05 10.18
CA GLU A 7 20.39 2.91 9.21
C GLU A 7 19.70 4.28 9.00
N ILE A 8 18.59 4.53 9.70
CA ILE A 8 17.86 5.80 9.65
C ILE A 8 17.90 6.42 11.05
N GLU A 9 18.67 7.50 11.21
CA GLU A 9 18.88 8.16 12.51
C GLU A 9 17.57 8.66 13.16
N SER A 10 16.60 9.07 12.35
CA SER A 10 15.31 9.59 12.82
C SER A 10 14.28 8.48 12.98
N VAL A 11 13.53 8.53 14.08
CA VAL A 11 12.36 7.67 14.28
C VAL A 11 11.15 8.22 13.51
N ILE A 12 10.50 7.37 12.73
CA ILE A 12 9.28 7.72 11.99
C ILE A 12 8.10 7.66 12.96
N ASN A 13 7.44 8.80 13.17
CA ASN A 13 6.29 8.90 14.08
C ASN A 13 4.97 8.92 13.28
N PHE A 14 4.12 7.94 13.54
CA PHE A 14 2.75 7.87 13.02
C PHE A 14 1.80 8.53 14.02
N ASN A 15 1.67 9.86 13.89
CA ASN A 15 0.77 10.67 14.69
C ASN A 15 -0.61 10.77 14.03
N LYS A 16 -1.66 10.84 14.84
CA LYS A 16 -3.04 10.94 14.35
C LYS A 16 -3.22 12.21 13.51
N GLY A 17 -3.78 12.06 12.31
CA GLY A 17 -4.02 13.19 11.39
C GLY A 17 -2.80 13.59 10.55
N THR A 18 -1.68 12.86 10.64
CA THR A 18 -0.49 13.09 9.81
C THR A 18 -0.09 11.82 9.08
N PHE A 19 0.48 11.99 7.89
CA PHE A 19 1.08 10.90 7.13
C PHE A 19 2.57 11.18 6.99
N PRO A 20 3.46 10.41 7.66
CA PRO A 20 4.89 10.62 7.51
C PRO A 20 5.30 10.31 6.06
N SER A 21 6.12 11.18 5.48
CA SER A 21 6.76 10.97 4.18
C SER A 21 8.26 10.84 4.41
N LEU A 22 8.86 9.80 3.85
CA LEU A 22 10.28 9.53 3.92
C LEU A 22 10.85 9.49 2.51
N VAL A 23 11.88 10.29 2.27
CA VAL A 23 12.67 10.28 1.03
C VAL A 23 14.01 9.63 1.33
N ILE A 24 14.33 8.55 0.63
CA ILE A 24 15.62 7.85 0.75
C ILE A 24 16.35 8.00 -0.59
N GLU A 25 17.39 8.82 -0.61
CA GLU A 25 18.15 9.12 -1.83
C GLU A 25 19.15 8.02 -2.19
N ASN A 26 19.63 7.27 -1.19
CA ASN A 26 20.55 6.15 -1.41
C ASN A 26 19.76 4.91 -1.88
N PRO A 27 19.94 4.45 -3.13
CA PRO A 27 19.15 3.34 -3.68
C PRO A 27 19.38 2.02 -2.95
N CYS A 28 20.60 1.78 -2.47
CA CYS A 28 20.93 0.57 -1.73
C CYS A 28 20.23 0.55 -0.37
N LEU A 29 20.20 1.69 0.33
CA LEU A 29 19.45 1.83 1.59
C LEU A 29 17.95 1.66 1.35
N PHE A 30 17.42 2.29 0.30
CA PHE A 30 16.02 2.14 -0.06
C PHE A 30 15.64 0.67 -0.29
N TYR A 31 16.42 -0.04 -1.10
CA TYR A 31 16.19 -1.46 -1.35
C TYR A 31 16.22 -2.30 -0.07
N ARG A 32 17.27 -2.14 0.75
CA ARG A 32 17.39 -2.89 2.01
C ARG A 32 16.20 -2.63 2.93
N PHE A 33 15.86 -1.36 3.13
CA PHE A 33 14.76 -0.96 4.00
C PHE A 33 13.42 -1.56 3.54
N ILE A 34 13.07 -1.44 2.26
CA ILE A 34 11.82 -1.99 1.73
C ILE A 34 11.81 -3.52 1.77
N ASN A 35 12.92 -4.17 1.42
CA ASN A 35 13.03 -5.63 1.47
C ASN A 35 12.85 -6.16 2.90
N GLU A 36 13.44 -5.49 3.88
CA GLU A 36 13.36 -5.89 5.28
C GLU A 36 11.95 -5.69 5.85
N LEU A 37 11.29 -4.56 5.50
CA LEU A 37 9.86 -4.36 5.80
C LEU A 37 9.01 -5.50 5.23
N HIS A 38 9.26 -5.91 3.99
CA HIS A 38 8.55 -7.03 3.36
C HIS A 38 8.79 -8.35 4.12
N CYS A 39 10.05 -8.76 4.28
CA CYS A 39 10.41 -9.99 4.99
C CYS A 39 9.82 -10.04 6.41
N GLN A 40 9.98 -8.98 7.20
CA GLN A 40 9.46 -8.94 8.57
C GLN A 40 7.92 -8.88 8.62
N SER A 41 7.26 -8.28 7.63
CA SER A 41 5.79 -8.36 7.52
C SER A 41 5.32 -9.81 7.29
N CYS A 42 6.12 -10.62 6.57
CA CYS A 42 5.89 -12.04 6.36
C CYS A 42 6.29 -12.93 7.55
N GLY A 43 6.78 -12.35 8.65
CA GLY A 43 7.13 -13.08 9.88
C GLY A 43 8.60 -13.52 9.97
N GLU A 44 9.46 -13.07 9.06
CA GLU A 44 10.89 -13.28 9.16
C GLU A 44 11.55 -12.34 10.19
N ASP A 45 12.74 -12.70 10.66
CA ASP A 45 13.54 -11.85 11.55
C ASP A 45 14.10 -10.63 10.81
N GLY A 46 14.34 -9.54 11.55
CA GLY A 46 14.96 -8.34 11.01
C GLY A 46 15.10 -7.23 12.06
N SER A 47 15.51 -6.07 11.61
CA SER A 47 15.97 -4.94 12.41
C SER A 47 14.98 -3.79 12.46
N VAL A 48 13.89 -3.81 11.67
CA VAL A 48 12.81 -2.83 11.83
C VAL A 48 12.12 -3.09 13.16
N VAL A 49 11.99 -2.03 13.94
CA VAL A 49 11.26 -2.05 15.21
C VAL A 49 10.02 -1.19 15.08
N LEU A 50 8.86 -1.81 15.27
CA LEU A 50 7.57 -1.14 15.38
C LEU A 50 7.19 -1.03 16.86
N SER A 51 6.70 0.12 17.30
CA SER A 51 6.27 0.30 18.70
C SER A 51 4.99 1.12 18.87
N ILE A 52 4.28 0.80 19.94
CA ILE A 52 3.11 1.55 20.46
C ILE A 52 3.39 1.82 21.94
N ASP A 53 3.24 3.07 22.37
CA ASP A 53 3.51 3.50 23.75
C ASP A 53 4.89 3.05 24.28
N GLU A 54 5.93 3.23 23.45
CA GLU A 54 7.32 2.79 23.69
C GLU A 54 7.52 1.28 23.89
N LYS A 55 6.51 0.46 23.61
CA LYS A 55 6.61 -1.01 23.67
C LYS A 55 6.74 -1.58 22.27
N PRO A 56 7.80 -2.36 21.99
CA PRO A 56 7.93 -3.07 20.72
C PRO A 56 6.74 -4.01 20.49
N ILE A 57 6.25 -4.03 19.26
CA ILE A 57 5.22 -4.96 18.78
C ILE A 57 5.74 -5.71 17.55
N PRO A 58 5.24 -6.92 17.28
CA PRO A 58 5.61 -7.67 16.08
C PRO A 58 5.30 -6.86 14.82
N VAL A 59 6.23 -6.83 13.85
CA VAL A 59 5.96 -6.23 12.53
C VAL A 59 4.92 -7.07 11.78
N SER A 60 5.07 -8.40 11.81
CA SER A 60 4.10 -9.31 11.22
C SER A 60 2.71 -9.14 11.84
N GLY A 61 1.70 -9.03 10.98
CA GLY A 61 0.31 -8.79 11.37
C GLY A 61 -0.02 -7.36 11.84
N ASN A 62 0.98 -6.48 11.96
CA ASN A 62 0.78 -5.06 12.33
C ASN A 62 1.28 -4.08 11.25
N LEU A 63 1.87 -4.58 10.16
CA LEU A 63 2.33 -3.80 9.02
C LEU A 63 1.84 -4.44 7.72
N ASP A 64 1.14 -3.64 6.91
CA ASP A 64 0.81 -3.97 5.52
C ASP A 64 1.67 -3.10 4.59
N LEU A 65 2.40 -3.74 3.68
CA LEU A 65 3.21 -3.06 2.68
C LEU A 65 2.47 -3.02 1.35
N ILE A 66 2.19 -1.81 0.84
CA ILE A 66 1.55 -1.59 -0.46
C ILE A 66 2.58 -0.98 -1.40
N SER A 67 3.13 -1.79 -2.31
CA SER A 67 4.06 -1.35 -3.37
C SER A 67 3.35 -1.07 -4.70
N ASP A 68 2.26 -1.79 -4.96
CA ASP A 68 1.50 -1.70 -6.21
C ASP A 68 0.10 -1.14 -5.93
N PHE A 69 -0.16 0.08 -6.42
CA PHE A 69 -1.46 0.74 -6.23
C PHE A 69 -2.55 0.21 -7.18
N PHE A 70 -2.18 -0.60 -8.19
CA PHE A 70 -3.08 -1.20 -9.17
C PHE A 70 -2.66 -2.64 -9.53
N PRO A 71 -3.19 -3.67 -8.87
CA PRO A 71 -2.97 -5.06 -9.29
C PRO A 71 -3.98 -5.55 -10.35
N PHE A 72 -4.86 -4.69 -10.87
CA PHE A 72 -5.88 -5.11 -11.83
C PHE A 72 -5.36 -4.93 -13.27
N GLU A 73 -5.25 -6.03 -14.00
CA GLU A 73 -5.38 -5.96 -15.46
C GLU A 73 -6.73 -5.29 -15.77
N ILE A 74 -6.69 -4.04 -16.25
CA ILE A 74 -7.88 -3.29 -16.71
C ILE A 74 -8.65 -4.11 -17.76
N ASN A 75 -7.95 -4.97 -18.50
CA ASN A 75 -8.48 -5.83 -19.54
C ASN A 75 -9.07 -7.17 -19.03
N ARG A 76 -9.33 -7.32 -17.73
CA ARG A 76 -10.07 -8.49 -17.25
C ARG A 76 -11.45 -8.53 -17.90
N LYS A 77 -11.76 -9.65 -18.55
CA LYS A 77 -13.04 -9.88 -19.24
C LYS A 77 -14.26 -9.53 -18.36
N THR A 78 -14.17 -9.78 -17.05
CA THR A 78 -15.23 -9.43 -16.08
C THR A 78 -15.43 -7.92 -15.89
N LEU A 79 -14.35 -7.12 -15.88
CA LEU A 79 -14.41 -5.67 -15.76
C LEU A 79 -14.90 -5.05 -17.08
N LEU A 80 -14.34 -5.48 -18.21
CA LEU A 80 -14.78 -5.07 -19.55
C LEU A 80 -16.28 -5.37 -19.76
N ASN A 81 -16.75 -6.56 -19.38
CA ASN A 81 -18.17 -6.92 -19.49
C ASN A 81 -19.07 -6.03 -18.61
N LYS A 82 -18.61 -5.65 -17.41
CA LYS A 82 -19.36 -4.73 -16.53
C LYS A 82 -19.43 -3.32 -17.13
N ILE A 83 -18.33 -2.82 -17.70
CA ILE A 83 -18.27 -1.53 -18.37
C ILE A 83 -19.19 -1.53 -19.60
N LEU A 84 -19.07 -2.54 -20.47
CA LEU A 84 -19.92 -2.71 -21.65
C LEU A 84 -21.40 -2.79 -21.28
N SER A 85 -21.77 -3.62 -20.30
CA SER A 85 -23.16 -3.73 -19.83
C SER A 85 -23.71 -2.40 -19.31
N LYS A 86 -22.88 -1.58 -18.66
CA LYS A 86 -23.29 -0.26 -18.19
C LYS A 86 -23.43 0.73 -19.34
N MET A 87 -22.52 0.70 -20.32
CA MET A 87 -22.59 1.52 -21.54
C MET A 87 -23.83 1.19 -22.38
N GLU A 88 -24.15 -0.09 -22.56
CA GLU A 88 -25.36 -0.55 -23.26
C GLU A 88 -26.62 -0.07 -22.56
N LYS A 89 -26.68 -0.17 -21.23
CA LYS A 89 -27.82 0.36 -20.46
C LYS A 89 -28.00 1.86 -20.64
N THR A 90 -26.92 2.64 -20.58
CA THR A 90 -26.98 4.10 -20.79
C THR A 90 -27.34 4.46 -22.24
N GLY A 91 -26.81 3.72 -23.22
CA GLY A 91 -27.12 3.89 -24.64
C GLY A 91 -28.58 3.57 -24.97
N ASN A 92 -29.12 2.48 -24.41
CA ASN A 92 -30.53 2.11 -24.60
C ASN A 92 -31.50 3.11 -23.96
N VAL A 93 -31.14 3.72 -22.83
CA VAL A 93 -31.96 4.80 -22.24
C VAL A 93 -32.05 6.02 -23.15
N SER A 94 -31.03 6.25 -24.00
CA SER A 94 -31.01 7.35 -24.98
C SER A 94 -31.69 6.98 -26.31
N GLY A 95 -31.83 5.69 -26.64
CA GLY A 95 -32.49 5.18 -27.84
C GLY A 95 -34.02 5.12 -27.74
N VAL A 96 -34.58 4.95 -26.54
CA VAL A 96 -36.04 4.90 -26.30
C VAL A 96 -36.72 6.29 -26.43
N LEU A 97 -35.94 7.38 -26.44
CA LEU A 97 -36.45 8.75 -26.64
C LEU A 97 -36.47 9.20 -28.12
N ARG A 98 -36.25 8.28 -29.08
CA ARG A 98 -36.24 8.57 -30.53
C ARG A 98 -37.23 7.74 -31.35
N THR A 99 -38.32 7.26 -30.75
CA THR A 99 -39.56 6.89 -31.48
C THR A 99 -40.50 8.08 -31.52
#